data_AF-R9LWF7-F1
#
_entry.id   AF-R9LWF7-F1
#
_cell.length_a   1.000
_cell.length_b   1.000
_cell.length_c   1.000
_cell.angle_alpha   90.00
_cell.angle_beta   90.00
_cell.angle_gamma   90.00
#
_symmetry.space_group_name_H-M   'P 1'
#
loop_
_entity.id
_entity.type
_entity.pdbx_description
1 polymer ?
#
loop_
_entity_poly.entity_id
_entity_poly.type
_entity_poly.pdbx_seq_one_letter_code
_entity_poly.pdbx_strand_id
1 'polypeptide(L)' 'MYSVENYSNTRFNVQFKEIRNFLQKNADTGFHEHFHWGRLDGMMAHSYLDVERLPENALFRDKGGSLVGVVM' A
#
# COMPACT_ATOMS: atom_id res chain seq x y z
N MET A 1 10.67 0.95 17.51
CA MET A 1 11.62 1.28 16.43
C MET A 1 11.09 0.60 15.20
N TYR A 2 10.72 1.42 14.21
CA TYR A 2 10.19 0.96 12.94
C TYR A 2 11.35 0.83 11.95
N SER A 3 11.27 -0.13 11.02
CA SER A 3 12.12 -0.12 9.83
C SER A 3 11.40 0.60 8.70
N VAL A 4 12.17 1.34 7.91
CA VAL A 4 11.69 1.98 6.69
C VAL A 4 12.29 1.24 5.52
N GLU A 5 11.46 0.82 4.59
CA GLU A 5 11.88 0.21 3.34
C GLU A 5 11.16 0.89 2.17
N ASN A 6 11.83 0.96 1.03
CA ASN A 6 11.21 1.42 -0.19
C ASN A 6 10.47 0.26 -0.84
N TYR A 7 9.38 0.58 -1.54
CA TYR A 7 8.69 -0.40 -2.36
C TYR A 7 9.65 -1.04 -3.38
N SER A 8 9.49 -2.32 -3.65
CA SER A 8 10.31 -2.95 -4.69
C SER A 8 9.76 -2.58 -6.07
N ASN A 9 10.61 -2.64 -7.09
CA ASN A 9 10.22 -2.41 -8.48
C ASN A 9 9.44 -3.61 -9.09
N THR A 10 8.73 -4.35 -8.25
CA THR A 10 7.87 -5.47 -8.65
C THR A 10 6.50 -4.89 -8.97
N ARG A 11 5.81 -5.43 -9.97
CA ARG A 11 4.46 -4.95 -10.30
C ARG A 11 3.59 -4.93 -9.05
N PHE A 12 2.93 -3.80 -8.87
CA PHE A 12 2.17 -3.51 -7.66
C PHE A 12 1.15 -4.59 -7.32
N ASN A 13 0.49 -5.21 -8.31
CA ASN A 13 -0.45 -6.31 -8.11
C ASN A 13 0.10 -7.52 -7.32
N VAL A 14 1.42 -7.75 -7.32
CA VAL A 14 2.07 -8.83 -6.55
C VAL A 14 2.17 -8.47 -5.06
N GLN A 15 2.44 -7.21 -4.74
CA GLN A 15 2.58 -6.71 -3.36
C GLN A 15 1.30 -6.07 -2.82
N PHE A 16 0.32 -5.84 -3.70
CA PHE A 16 -0.94 -5.16 -3.43
C PHE A 16 -1.72 -5.79 -2.30
N LYS A 17 -1.69 -7.12 -2.19
CA LYS A 17 -2.44 -7.84 -1.17
C LYS A 17 -2.07 -7.36 0.24
N GLU A 18 -0.80 -7.07 0.50
CA GLU A 18 -0.36 -6.58 1.81
C GLU A 18 -0.87 -5.16 2.09
N ILE A 19 -0.69 -4.22 1.15
CA ILE A 19 -1.21 -2.84 1.28
C ILE A 19 -2.73 -2.86 1.42
N ARG A 20 -3.42 -3.62 0.58
CA ARG A 20 -4.88 -3.71 0.60
C ARG A 20 -5.38 -4.20 1.96
N ASN A 21 -4.75 -5.24 2.51
CA ASN A 21 -5.09 -5.75 3.83
C ASN A 21 -4.79 -4.72 4.93
N PHE A 22 -3.67 -4.01 4.85
CA PHE A 22 -3.34 -2.92 5.78
C PHE A 22 -4.38 -1.80 5.73
N LEU A 23 -4.70 -1.30 4.54
CA LEU A 23 -5.71 -0.26 4.35
C LEU A 23 -7.09 -0.74 4.85
N GLN A 24 -7.49 -1.98 4.54
CA GLN A 24 -8.77 -2.54 4.99
C GLN A 24 -8.88 -2.60 6.51
N LYS A 25 -7.80 -3.01 7.20
CA LYS A 25 -7.76 -3.02 8.67
C LYS A 25 -7.89 -1.63 9.29
N ASN A 26 -7.45 -0.58 8.60
CA ASN A 26 -7.43 0.79 9.11
C ASN A 26 -8.60 1.65 8.62
N ALA A 27 -9.33 1.21 7.59
CA ALA A 27 -10.42 1.97 6.98
C ALA A 27 -11.64 2.16 7.91
N ASP A 28 -11.82 1.28 8.91
CA ASP A 28 -12.94 1.34 9.87
C ASP A 28 -12.63 2.13 11.16
N THR A 29 -11.53 2.89 11.20
CA THR A 29 -11.16 3.70 12.38
C THR A 29 -11.93 5.03 12.49
N GLY A 30 -12.97 5.23 11.68
CA GLY A 30 -13.83 6.44 11.69
C GLY A 30 -13.28 7.62 10.89
N PHE A 31 -12.07 7.54 10.34
CA PHE A 31 -11.45 8.60 9.51
C PHE A 31 -11.57 8.38 8.00
N HIS A 32 -12.01 7.19 7.56
CA HIS A 32 -11.97 6.76 6.16
C HIS A 32 -13.35 6.28 5.64
N GLU A 33 -14.45 6.84 6.13
CA GLU A 33 -15.85 6.48 5.74
C GLU A 33 -16.11 6.54 4.21
N HIS A 34 -15.20 7.10 3.42
CA HIS A 34 -15.33 7.24 1.97
C HIS A 34 -14.16 6.64 1.17
N PHE A 35 -13.48 5.61 1.70
CA PHE A 35 -12.46 4.94 0.89
C PHE A 35 -13.10 4.09 -0.23
N HIS A 36 -12.90 4.50 -1.49
CA HIS A 36 -13.44 3.80 -2.66
C HIS A 36 -12.57 2.62 -3.06
N TRP A 37 -12.82 1.44 -2.49
CA TRP A 37 -12.11 0.19 -2.79
C TRP A 37 -12.05 -0.14 -4.28
N GLY A 38 -13.14 0.06 -5.03
CA GLY A 38 -13.18 -0.19 -6.47
C GLY A 38 -12.24 0.74 -7.26
N ARG A 39 -12.01 1.97 -6.79
CA ARG A 39 -11.06 2.90 -7.42
C ARG A 39 -9.62 2.47 -7.14
N LEU A 40 -9.33 2.03 -5.92
CA LEU A 40 -8.02 1.47 -5.58
C LEU A 40 -7.75 0.22 -6.40
N ASP A 41 -8.66 -0.76 -6.40
CA ASP A 41 -8.52 -2.00 -7.16
C ASP A 41 -8.36 -1.70 -8.68
N GLY A 42 -9.11 -0.72 -9.21
CA GLY A 42 -9.03 -0.30 -10.60
C GLY A 42 -7.72 0.39 -10.98
N MET A 43 -7.22 1.34 -10.17
CA MET A 43 -5.91 1.98 -10.39
C MET A 43 -4.78 0.95 -10.41
N MET A 44 -4.91 -0.11 -9.61
CA MET A 44 -3.87 -1.11 -9.39
C MET A 44 -3.90 -2.28 -10.37
N ALA A 45 -5.03 -2.48 -11.05
CA ALA A 45 -5.14 -3.39 -12.19
C ALA A 45 -4.74 -2.71 -13.52
N HIS A 46 -4.52 -1.39 -13.52
CA HIS A 46 -4.32 -0.63 -14.76
C HIS A 46 -2.90 -0.79 -15.32
N SER A 47 -2.79 -1.02 -16.63
CA SER A 47 -1.51 -1.24 -17.32
C SER A 47 -0.59 0.00 -17.35
N TYR A 48 -1.13 1.17 -17.06
CA TYR A 48 -0.38 2.44 -17.00
C TYR A 48 0.09 2.80 -15.60
N LEU A 49 0.00 1.87 -14.63
CA LEU A 49 0.66 2.08 -13.36
C LEU A 49 2.17 2.21 -13.61
N ASP A 50 2.72 3.37 -13.25
CA ASP A 50 4.13 3.68 -13.45
C ASP A 50 4.99 2.88 -12.45
N VAL A 51 5.33 1.65 -12.86
CA VAL A 51 6.05 0.70 -12.03
C VAL A 51 7.42 1.23 -11.60
N GLU A 52 8.06 2.04 -12.45
CA GLU A 52 9.39 2.59 -12.20
C GLU A 52 9.41 3.59 -11.05
N ARG A 53 8.26 4.20 -10.75
CA ARG A 53 8.09 5.13 -9.63
C ARG A 53 7.62 4.48 -8.33
N LEU A 54 7.24 3.20 -8.36
CA LEU A 54 6.85 2.48 -7.13
C LEU A 54 7.91 2.53 -6.02
N PRO A 55 9.23 2.43 -6.32
CA PRO A 55 10.26 2.55 -5.30
C PRO A 55 10.38 3.93 -4.61
N GLU A 56 9.65 4.95 -5.08
CA GLU A 56 9.51 6.23 -4.39
C GLU A 56 8.61 6.12 -3.15
N ASN A 57 7.75 5.09 -3.09
CA ASN A 57 6.84 4.87 -1.97
C ASN A 57 7.59 4.26 -0.77
N ALA A 58 7.36 4.83 0.40
CA ALA A 58 7.97 4.36 1.64
C ALA A 58 7.00 3.47 2.44
N LEU A 59 7.50 2.33 2.92
CA LEU A 59 6.81 1.43 3.83
C LEU A 59 7.42 1.47 5.21
N PHE A 60 6.56 1.53 6.21
CA PHE A 60 6.93 1.52 7.61
C PHE A 60 6.50 0.19 8.21
N ARG A 61 7.45 -0.56 8.77
CA ARG A 61 7.20 -1.85 9.41
C ARG A 61 7.51 -1.82 10.89
N ASP A 62 6.73 -2.56 11.67
CA ASP A 62 7.03 -2.80 13.08
C ASP A 62 8.18 -3.81 13.26
N LYS A 63 8.55 -4.08 14.51
CA LYS A 63 9.62 -5.04 14.85
C LYS A 63 9.31 -6.48 14.41
N GLY A 64 8.04 -6.81 14.20
CA GLY A 64 7.59 -8.11 13.71
C GLY A 64 7.51 -8.20 12.19
N GLY A 65 7.85 -7.13 11.47
CA GLY A 65 7.78 -7.05 10.01
C GLY A 65 6.39 -6.72 9.47
N SER A 66 5.40 -6.43 10.33
CA SER A 66 4.06 -6.06 9.89
C SER A 66 4.04 -4.63 9.35
N LEU A 67 3.34 -4.42 8.24
CA LEU A 67 3.12 -3.08 7.69
C LEU A 67 2.25 -2.24 8.64
N VAL A 68 2.75 -1.08 9.03
CA VAL A 68 2.08 -0.14 9.95
C VAL A 68 1.89 1.26 9.35
N GLY A 69 2.47 1.54 8.19
CA GLY A 69 2.31 2.82 7.50
C GLY A 69 2.83 2.76 6.06
N VAL A 70 2.26 3.61 5.21
CA VAL A 70 2.64 3.76 3.80
C VAL A 70 2.61 5.25 3.45
N VAL A 71 3.61 5.73 2.72
CA VAL A 71 3.61 7.04 2.05
C VAL A 71 3.75 6.77 0.55
N MET A 72 2.80 7.29 -0.23
CA MET A 72 2.69 7.13 -1.70
C MET A 72 2.64 8.49 -2.39
#